data_AF-A0A7C1UIT5-F1
#
_entry.id   AF-A0A7C1UIT5-F1
#
_cell.length_a   1.000
_cell.length_b   1.000
_cell.length_c   1.000
_cell.angle_alpha   90.00
_cell.angle_beta   90.00
_cell.angle_gamma   90.00
#
_symmetry.space_group_name_H-M   'P 1'
#
loop_
_entity.id
_entity.type
_entity.pdbx_description
1 polymer ?
#
loop_
_entity_poly.entity_id
_entity_poly.type
_entity_poly.pdbx_seq_one_letter_code
_entity_poly.pdbx_strand_id
1 'polypeptide(L)'
;MTEVDRLAESMIGLGLIQMMENAGRALAELVLAELGPSRIGSVPYRVTVLAGTGGNGGGALVAARHLTNRGCEVEVHLSRPPRTGSVPDRQRTIL
;
A
#
# COMPACT_ATOMS: atom_id res chain seq x y z
N MET A 1 -18.01 2.44 7.14
CA MET A 1 -16.78 3.24 6.94
C MET A 1 -16.99 4.39 5.97
N THR A 2 -17.75 4.23 4.88
CA THR A 2 -17.98 5.29 3.87
C THR A 2 -18.35 6.67 4.43
N GLU A 3 -19.24 6.73 5.43
CA GLU A 3 -19.61 8.03 6.02
C GLU A 3 -18.44 8.68 6.79
N VAL A 4 -17.59 7.88 7.42
CA VAL A 4 -16.38 8.37 8.10
C VAL A 4 -15.39 8.91 7.07
N ASP A 5 -15.18 8.20 5.96
CA ASP A 5 -14.30 8.66 4.87
C ASP A 5 -14.82 9.98 4.26
N ARG A 6 -16.14 10.10 4.10
CA ARG A 6 -16.79 11.32 3.62
C ARG A 6 -16.61 12.49 4.58
N LEU A 7 -16.74 12.27 5.88
CA LEU A 7 -16.52 13.31 6.89
C LEU A 7 -15.04 13.71 6.98
N ALA A 8 -14.12 12.74 6.86
CA ALA A 8 -12.69 13.02 6.81
C ALA A 8 -12.33 13.92 5.63
N GLU A 9 -12.90 13.67 4.45
CA GLU A 9 -12.69 14.52 3.28
C GLU A 9 -13.36 15.89 3.43
N SER A 10 -14.64 15.94 3.80
CA SER A 10 -15.43 17.19 3.79
C SER A 10 -15.18 18.12 4.98
N MET A 11 -14.86 17.59 6.17
CA MET A 11 -14.66 18.41 7.37
C MET A 11 -13.19 18.59 7.73
N ILE A 12 -12.34 17.61 7.44
CA ILE A 12 -10.93 17.60 7.85
C ILE A 12 -10.02 17.91 6.64
N GLY A 13 -10.53 17.80 5.41
CA GLY A 13 -9.75 18.02 4.19
C GLY A 13 -8.77 16.89 3.88
N LEU A 14 -8.97 15.71 4.47
CA LEU A 14 -8.14 14.53 4.19
C LEU A 14 -8.61 13.87 2.90
N GLY A 15 -7.88 14.08 1.82
CA GLY A 15 -8.19 13.48 0.52
C GLY A 15 -7.96 11.97 0.49
N LEU A 16 -8.63 11.29 -0.43
CA LEU A 16 -8.55 9.84 -0.61
C LEU A 16 -7.12 9.31 -0.75
N ILE A 17 -6.24 10.04 -1.43
CA ILE A 17 -4.82 9.66 -1.60
C ILE A 17 -4.10 9.68 -0.25
N GLN A 18 -4.33 10.69 0.59
CA GLN A 18 -3.68 10.81 1.90
C GLN A 18 -4.15 9.72 2.86
N MET A 19 -5.46 9.45 2.87
CA MET A 19 -6.03 8.36 3.67
C MET A 19 -5.44 7.01 3.27
N MET A 20 -5.29 6.77 1.97
CA MET A 20 -4.73 5.53 1.44
C MET A 20 -3.22 5.40 1.65
N GLU A 21 -2.48 6.50 1.54
CA GLU A 21 -1.06 6.55 1.92
C GLU A 21 -0.87 6.13 3.38
N ASN A 22 -1.70 6.67 4.28
CA ASN A 22 -1.64 6.33 5.68
C ASN A 22 -2.02 4.86 5.94
N ALA A 23 -3.07 4.36 5.28
CA ALA A 23 -3.49 2.96 5.41
C ALA A 23 -2.41 1.97 4.95
N GLY A 24 -1.81 2.20 3.77
CA GLY A 24 -0.77 1.30 3.26
C GLY A 24 0.54 1.41 4.03
N ARG A 25 0.90 2.60 4.53
CA ARG A 25 2.05 2.76 5.45
C ARG A 25 1.88 1.91 6.71
N ALA A 26 0.71 2.00 7.35
CA ALA A 26 0.41 1.21 8.55
C ALA A 26 0.43 -0.30 8.27
N LEU A 27 -0.08 -0.73 7.11
CA LEU A 27 0.00 -2.14 6.70
C LEU A 27 1.45 -2.60 6.51
N ALA A 28 2.30 -1.81 5.85
CA ALA A 28 3.70 -2.16 5.69
C ALA A 28 4.46 -2.21 7.03
N GLU A 29 4.16 -1.29 7.95
CA GLU A 29 4.73 -1.29 9.31
C GLU A 29 4.34 -2.56 10.07
N LEU A 30 3.08 -2.99 9.98
CA LEU A 30 2.62 -4.25 10.58
C LEU A 30 3.35 -5.46 9.97
N VAL A 31 3.43 -5.54 8.64
CA VAL A 31 4.12 -6.65 7.96
C VAL A 31 5.58 -6.77 8.41
N LEU A 32 6.29 -5.64 8.54
CA LEU A 32 7.69 -5.66 8.98
C LEU A 32 7.84 -6.03 10.46
N ALA A 33 6.89 -5.64 11.30
CA ALA A 33 6.85 -6.06 12.69
C ALA A 33 6.70 -7.59 12.80
N GLU A 34 5.84 -8.20 11.97
CA GLU A 34 5.63 -9.64 11.92
C GLU A 34 6.83 -10.41 11.33
N LEU A 35 7.46 -9.87 10.27
CA LEU A 35 8.67 -10.47 9.68
C LEU A 35 9.88 -10.39 10.62
N GLY A 36 9.91 -9.39 11.50
CA GLY A 36 11.02 -9.15 12.42
C GLY A 36 12.26 -8.54 11.75
N PRO A 37 13.27 -8.16 12.54
CA PRO A 37 14.43 -7.44 12.05
C PRO A 37 15.25 -8.27 11.07
N SER A 38 15.51 -7.72 9.88
CA SER A 38 16.50 -8.31 8.96
C SER A 38 17.90 -8.14 9.55
N ARG A 39 18.72 -9.20 9.54
CA ARG A 39 20.11 -9.12 9.99
C ARG A 39 20.99 -8.62 8.85
N ILE A 40 22.05 -7.87 9.18
CA ILE A 40 23.04 -7.43 8.19
C ILE A 40 23.59 -8.65 7.45
N GLY A 41 23.54 -8.63 6.11
CA GLY A 41 23.97 -9.73 5.24
C GLY A 41 22.93 -10.82 4.98
N SER A 42 21.70 -10.68 5.48
CA SER A 42 20.60 -11.62 5.18
C SER A 42 20.04 -11.42 3.78
N VAL A 43 19.45 -12.48 3.22
CA VAL A 43 18.60 -12.39 2.02
C VAL A 43 17.39 -11.50 2.35
N PRO A 44 16.96 -10.61 1.44
CA PRO A 44 15.77 -9.80 1.66
C PRO A 44 14.52 -10.66 1.85
N TYR A 45 13.57 -10.17 2.66
CA TYR A 45 12.27 -10.82 2.78
C TYR A 45 11.52 -10.74 1.45
N ARG A 46 10.98 -11.86 0.99
CA ARG A 46 10.12 -11.93 -0.18
C ARG A 46 8.67 -11.73 0.23
N VAL A 47 8.00 -10.78 -0.41
CA VAL A 47 6.61 -10.44 -0.11
C VAL A 47 5.79 -10.42 -1.39
N THR A 48 4.77 -11.27 -1.45
CA THR A 48 3.77 -11.24 -2.53
C THR A 48 2.59 -10.38 -2.11
N VAL A 49 2.29 -9.34 -2.89
CA VAL A 49 1.16 -8.44 -2.68
C VAL A 49 0.07 -8.72 -3.69
N LEU A 50 -1.12 -9.08 -3.20
CA LEU A 50 -2.30 -9.32 -4.02
C LEU A 50 -3.25 -8.12 -3.91
N ALA A 51 -3.42 -7.37 -5.00
CA ALA A 51 -4.20 -6.14 -5.00
C ALA A 51 -5.46 -6.24 -5.88
N GLY A 52 -6.61 -5.94 -5.28
CA GLY A 52 -7.87 -5.76 -5.99
C GLY A 52 -7.98 -4.40 -6.69
N THR A 53 -9.15 -4.11 -7.30
CA THR A 53 -9.38 -2.85 -8.01
C THR A 53 -9.96 -1.72 -7.15
N GLY A 54 -10.30 -1.99 -5.88
CA GLY A 54 -10.91 -1.02 -4.96
C GLY A 54 -9.90 -0.28 -4.08
N GLY A 55 -10.40 0.46 -3.08
CA GLY A 55 -9.57 1.21 -2.12
C GLY A 55 -8.52 0.34 -1.41
N ASN A 56 -8.90 -0.87 -0.99
CA ASN A 56 -7.96 -1.82 -0.38
C ASN A 56 -6.81 -2.21 -1.32
N GLY A 57 -7.07 -2.31 -2.63
CA GLY A 57 -6.04 -2.57 -3.62
C GLY A 57 -5.03 -1.43 -3.74
N GLY A 58 -5.50 -0.19 -3.67
CA GLY A 58 -4.59 0.96 -3.63
C GLY A 58 -3.79 1.01 -2.32
N GLY A 59 -4.39 0.67 -1.18
CA GLY A 59 -3.68 0.54 0.10
C GLY A 59 -2.63 -0.58 0.08
N ALA A 60 -2.93 -1.71 -0.56
CA ALA A 60 -1.97 -2.79 -0.78
C ALA A 60 -0.78 -2.34 -1.64
N LEU A 61 -1.00 -1.52 -2.67
CA LEU A 61 0.06 -0.99 -3.52
C LEU A 61 0.92 0.08 -2.83
N VAL A 62 0.31 0.92 -1.99
CA VAL A 62 1.05 1.79 -1.07
C VAL A 62 1.93 0.95 -0.15
N ALA A 63 1.39 -0.12 0.45
CA ALA A 63 2.16 -1.00 1.32
C ALA A 63 3.32 -1.68 0.57
N ALA A 64 3.07 -2.16 -0.66
CA ALA A 64 4.11 -2.71 -1.53
C ALA A 64 5.29 -1.73 -1.68
N ARG A 65 5.03 -0.46 -1.99
CA ARG A 65 6.07 0.57 -2.12
C ARG A 65 6.83 0.78 -0.81
N HIS A 66 6.12 0.84 0.30
CA HIS A 66 6.74 1.00 1.61
C HIS A 66 7.62 -0.20 2.02
N LEU A 67 7.29 -1.41 1.58
CA LEU A 67 8.07 -2.62 1.79
C LEU A 67 9.29 -2.65 0.87
N THR A 68 9.14 -2.32 -0.42
CA THR A 68 10.24 -2.15 -1.36
C THR A 68 11.27 -1.14 -0.84
N ASN A 69 10.79 0.02 -0.38
CA ASN A 69 11.65 1.09 0.19
C ASN A 69 12.37 0.67 1.48
N ARG A 70 11.97 -0.43 2.12
CA ARG A 70 12.60 -0.98 3.32
C ARG A 70 13.39 -2.26 3.05
N GLY A 71 13.66 -2.55 1.77
CA GLY A 71 14.56 -3.63 1.36
C GLY A 71 13.90 -4.99 1.23
N CYS A 72 12.57 -5.08 1.20
CA CYS A 72 11.88 -6.31 0.82
C CYS A 72 11.94 -6.52 -0.71
N GLU A 73 12.03 -7.78 -1.13
CA GLU A 73 11.82 -8.20 -2.52
C GLU A 73 10.31 -8.39 -2.73
N VAL A 74 9.66 -7.43 -3.40
CA VAL A 74 8.19 -7.38 -3.50
C VAL A 74 7.72 -7.75 -4.91
N GLU A 75 6.80 -8.70 -4.99
CA GLU A 75 6.06 -9.04 -6.21
C GLU A 75 4.60 -8.62 -6.09
N VAL A 76 4.07 -7.94 -7.09
CA VAL A 76 2.69 -7.43 -7.09
C VAL A 76 1.86 -8.14 -8.15
N HIS A 77 0.75 -8.75 -7.72
CA HIS A 77 -0.27 -9.28 -8.63
C HIS A 77 -1.56 -8.49 -8.50
N LEU A 78 -2.01 -7.94 -9.63
CA LEU A 78 -3.27 -7.25 -9.73
C LEU A 78 -4.35 -8.24 -10.17
N SER A 79 -5.52 -8.21 -9.51
CA SER A 79 -6.63 -9.07 -9.91
C SER A 79 -7.20 -8.71 -11.29
N ARG A 80 -6.98 -7.46 -11.74
CA ARG A 80 -7.32 -6.92 -13.06
C ARG A 80 -6.34 -5.80 -13.42
N PRO A 81 -6.20 -5.43 -14.71
CA PRO A 81 -5.46 -4.23 -15.09
C PRO A 81 -5.99 -2.99 -14.34
N PRO A 82 -5.11 -2.09 -13.88
CA PRO A 82 -5.53 -0.91 -13.14
C PRO A 82 -6.28 0.03 -14.09
N ARG A 83 -7.35 0.66 -13.59
CA ARG A 83 -8.06 1.69 -14.35
C ARG A 83 -7.24 2.98 -14.33
N THR A 84 -7.08 3.61 -15.50
CA THR A 84 -6.34 4.87 -15.64
C THR A 84 -6.82 5.92 -14.63
N GLY A 85 -5.87 6.54 -13.92
CA GLY A 85 -6.15 7.59 -12.93
C GLY A 85 -6.65 7.10 -11.56
N SER A 86 -6.89 5.80 -11.40
CA SER A 86 -7.15 5.20 -10.09
C SER A 86 -5.93 5.27 -9.18
N VAL A 87 -6.12 5.17 -7.87
CA VAL A 87 -4.97 5.14 -6.94
C VAL A 87 -4.05 3.95 -7.19
N PRO A 88 -4.54 2.73 -7.48
CA PRO A 88 -3.70 1.65 -7.97
C PRO A 88 -2.82 2.00 -9.17
N ASP A 89 -3.38 2.69 -10.17
CA ASP A 89 -2.64 3.11 -11.36
C ASP A 89 -1.53 4.11 -11.00
N ARG A 90 -1.82 5.08 -10.13
CA ARG A 90 -0.84 6.06 -9.64
C ARG A 90 0.28 5.39 -8.84
N GLN A 91 -0.04 4.51 -7.89
CA GLN A 91 0.98 3.84 -7.07
C GLN A 91 1.87 2.92 -7.91
N ARG A 92 1.32 2.26 -8.94
CA ARG A 92 2.11 1.45 -9.88
C ARG A 92 3.20 2.25 -10.58
N THR A 93 2.97 3.52 -10.90
CA THR A 93 3.99 4.35 -11.59
C THR A 93 5.18 4.75 -10.73
N ILE A 94 5.11 4.52 -9.41
CA ILE A 94 6.15 4.90 -8.43
C ILE A 94 6.61 3.72 -7.56
N LEU A 95 6.25 2.49 -7.97
CA LEU A 95 6.82 1.24 -7.48
C LEU A 95 8.11 0.94 -8.25
#